data_AF-A0A933E5P1-F1
#
_entry.id   AF-A0A933E5P1-F1
#
_cell.length_a   1.000
_cell.length_b   1.000
_cell.length_c   1.000
_cell.angle_alpha   90.00
_cell.angle_beta   90.00
_cell.angle_gamma   90.00
#
_symmetry.space_group_name_H-M   'P 1'
#
loop_
_entity.id
_entity.type
_entity.pdbx_description
1 polymer ?
#
loop_
_entity_poly.entity_id
_entity_poly.type
_entity_poly.pdbx_seq_one_letter_code
_entity_poly.pdbx_strand_id
1 'polypeptide(L)'
;MHNRDLAEDYIFRAGNRLAALEVLMQRQSYADVVREAQEIVELCLKALLRRSGVEVPRIHDVSDVLKEESEKLPKELIPMVEQMAAISKKMRRDRELAFYGTEDLTPSEFYEASDARTAFEGARQVYSLCRNVFK
;
A
#
# COMPACT_ATOMS: atom_id res chain seq x y z
N MET A 1 12.84 -22.69 4.75
CA MET A 1 13.53 -22.10 3.59
C MET A 1 12.94 -20.71 3.36
N HIS A 2 13.70 -19.63 3.58
CA HIS A 2 13.20 -18.28 3.28
C HIS A 2 13.33 -18.06 1.76
N ASN A 3 12.20 -17.96 1.06
CA ASN A 3 12.21 -17.55 -0.34
C ASN A 3 12.80 -16.13 -0.42
N ARG A 4 14.01 -16.02 -1.00
CA ARG A 4 14.77 -14.77 -1.10
C ARG A 4 14.12 -13.78 -2.06
N ASP A 5 13.31 -14.28 -2.98
CA ASP A 5 12.77 -13.50 -4.10
C ASP A 5 11.38 -12.92 -3.79
N LEU A 6 10.75 -13.31 -2.68
CA LEU A 6 9.37 -12.89 -2.39
C LEU A 6 9.25 -11.37 -2.15
N ALA A 7 10.30 -10.72 -1.64
CA ALA A 7 10.29 -9.27 -1.47
C ALA A 7 10.28 -8.56 -2.84
N GLU A 8 11.02 -9.11 -3.82
CA GLU A 8 11.03 -8.61 -5.20
C GLU A 8 9.71 -8.90 -5.91
N ASP A 9 9.13 -10.09 -5.72
CA ASP A 9 7.80 -10.44 -6.25
C ASP A 9 6.71 -9.46 -5.78
N TYR A 10 6.74 -9.08 -4.50
CA TYR A 10 5.77 -8.11 -3.95
C TYR A 10 5.87 -6.75 -4.64
N ILE A 11 7.09 -6.26 -4.87
CA ILE A 11 7.31 -4.99 -5.59
C ILE A 11 6.91 -5.11 -7.06
N PHE A 12 7.24 -6.22 -7.71
CA PHE A 12 6.81 -6.48 -9.09
C PHE A 12 5.29 -6.44 -9.22
N ARG A 13 4.57 -7.15 -8.36
CA ARG A 13 3.10 -7.19 -8.34
C ARG A 13 2.48 -5.85 -7.97
N ALA A 14 3.06 -5.12 -7.02
CA ALA A 14 2.65 -3.77 -6.67
C ALA A 14 2.72 -2.82 -7.87
N GLY A 15 3.76 -2.95 -8.71
CA GLY A 15 3.90 -2.17 -9.95
C GLY A 15 2.79 -2.47 -10.96
N ASN A 16 2.47 -3.75 -11.17
CA ASN A 16 1.39 -4.15 -12.08
C ASN A 16 0.02 -3.62 -11.60
N ARG A 17 -0.25 -3.70 -10.30
CA ARG A 17 -1.48 -3.14 -9.70
C ARG A 17 -1.53 -1.62 -9.81
N LEU A 18 -0.41 -0.94 -9.62
CA LEU A 18 -0.35 0.52 -9.78
C LEU A 18 -0.71 0.95 -11.20
N ALA A 19 -0.25 0.23 -12.21
CA ALA A 19 -0.64 0.48 -13.60
C ALA A 19 -2.16 0.26 -13.82
N ALA A 20 -2.75 -0.73 -13.15
CA ALA A 20 -4.19 -0.97 -13.23
C ALA A 20 -5.02 0.17 -12.61
N LEU A 21 -4.51 0.91 -11.61
CA LEU A 21 -5.22 2.04 -11.01
C LEU A 21 -5.59 3.12 -12.03
N GLU A 22 -4.78 3.32 -13.08
CA GLU A 22 -5.07 4.30 -14.13
C GLU A 22 -6.37 3.95 -14.88
N VAL A 23 -6.57 2.67 -15.18
CA VAL A 23 -7.77 2.17 -15.85
C VAL A 23 -8.99 2.28 -14.94
N LEU A 24 -8.84 1.94 -13.65
CA LEU A 24 -9.92 2.06 -12.67
C LEU A 24 -10.35 3.52 -12.47
N MET A 25 -9.40 4.45 -12.43
CA MET A 25 -9.67 5.90 -12.41
C MET A 25 -10.45 6.36 -13.65
N GLN A 26 -10.04 5.93 -14.85
CA GLN A 26 -10.74 6.27 -16.10
C GLN A 26 -12.18 5.75 -16.11
N ARG A 27 -12.41 4.59 -15.50
CA ARG A 27 -13.73 3.96 -15.35
C ARG A 27 -14.56 4.52 -14.20
N GLN A 28 -14.04 5.49 -13.45
CA GLN A 28 -14.69 6.07 -12.26
C GLN A 28 -15.01 5.01 -11.19
N SER A 29 -14.22 3.94 -11.15
CA SER A 29 -14.36 2.81 -10.24
C SER A 29 -13.59 3.13 -8.95
N TYR A 30 -14.09 4.16 -8.24
CA TYR A 30 -13.36 4.83 -7.15
C TYR A 30 -13.13 3.93 -5.94
N ALA A 31 -14.12 3.12 -5.56
CA ALA A 31 -13.98 2.15 -4.48
C ALA A 31 -12.86 1.12 -4.79
N ASP A 32 -12.81 0.62 -6.03
CA ASP A 32 -11.77 -0.31 -6.45
C ASP A 32 -10.39 0.36 -6.50
N VAL A 33 -10.29 1.63 -6.90
CA VAL A 33 -9.03 2.38 -6.81
C VAL A 33 -8.53 2.43 -5.37
N VAL A 34 -9.41 2.77 -4.42
CA VAL A 34 -9.07 2.83 -2.99
C VAL A 34 -8.64 1.46 -2.48
N ARG A 35 -9.37 0.41 -2.84
CA ARG A 35 -9.08 -0.96 -2.41
C ARG A 35 -7.75 -1.48 -2.96
N GLU A 36 -7.49 -1.28 -4.25
CA GLU A 36 -6.26 -1.71 -4.90
C GLU A 36 -5.05 -0.91 -4.41
N ALA A 37 -5.22 0.40 -4.17
CA ALA A 37 -4.20 1.25 -3.55
C ALA A 37 -3.76 0.74 -2.17
N GLN A 38 -4.70 0.27 -1.35
CA GLN A 38 -4.37 -0.36 -0.06
C GLN A 38 -3.50 -1.60 -0.23
N GLU A 39 -3.80 -2.48 -1.20
CA GLU A 39 -2.99 -3.68 -1.44
C GLU A 39 -1.58 -3.34 -1.94
N ILE A 40 -1.45 -2.32 -2.78
CA ILE A 40 -0.15 -1.83 -3.26
C ILE A 40 0.70 -1.37 -2.08
N VAL A 41 0.14 -0.56 -1.18
CA VAL A 41 0.86 -0.06 0.00
C VAL A 41 1.24 -1.22 0.92
N GLU A 42 0.31 -2.13 1.21
CA GLU A 42 0.59 -3.33 2.03
C GLU A 42 1.74 -4.15 1.44
N LEU A 43 1.70 -4.46 0.13
CA LEU A 43 2.76 -5.23 -0.53
C LEU A 43 4.12 -4.52 -0.47
N CYS A 44 4.15 -3.21 -0.74
CA CYS A 44 5.38 -2.43 -0.72
C CYS A 44 6.04 -2.40 0.67
N LEU A 45 5.25 -2.13 1.71
CA LEU A 45 5.77 -2.05 3.08
C LEU A 45 6.21 -3.42 3.59
N LYS A 46 5.45 -4.48 3.28
CA LYS A 46 5.86 -5.85 3.61
C LYS A 46 7.13 -6.26 2.86
N ALA A 47 7.27 -5.88 1.59
CA ALA A 47 8.50 -6.13 0.85
C ALA A 47 9.70 -5.44 1.51
N LEU A 48 9.53 -4.17 1.88
CA LEU A 48 10.58 -3.38 2.52
C LEU A 48 11.04 -3.99 3.85
N LEU A 49 10.11 -4.35 4.73
CA LEU A 49 10.40 -5.04 5.99
C LEU A 49 11.16 -6.36 5.75
N ARG A 50 10.67 -7.16 4.80
CA ARG A 50 11.24 -8.47 4.48
C ARG A 50 12.66 -8.35 3.92
N ARG A 51 12.91 -7.34 3.08
CA ARG A 51 14.25 -7.00 2.58
C ARG A 51 15.19 -6.59 3.70
N SER A 52 14.69 -5.85 4.69
CA SER A 52 15.44 -5.44 5.88
C SER A 52 15.65 -6.57 6.90
N GLY A 53 15.32 -7.82 6.55
CA GLY A 53 15.48 -8.98 7.44
C GLY A 53 14.48 -8.99 8.59
N VAL A 54 13.40 -8.22 8.51
CA VAL A 54 12.32 -8.20 9.50
C VAL A 54 11.31 -9.28 9.15
N GLU A 55 10.93 -10.08 10.14
CA GLU A 55 9.83 -11.03 10.01
C GLU A 55 8.50 -10.27 9.90
N VAL A 56 7.79 -10.47 8.80
CA VAL A 56 6.56 -9.74 8.52
C VAL A 56 5.36 -10.45 9.17
N PRO A 57 4.60 -9.81 10.06
CA PRO A 57 3.43 -10.42 10.68
C PRO A 57 2.30 -10.65 9.67
N ARG A 58 1.42 -11.61 9.98
CA ARG A 58 0.22 -11.92 9.19
C ARG A 58 -0.94 -10.94 9.48
N ILE A 59 -0.65 -9.65 9.39
CA ILE A 59 -1.62 -8.56 9.49
C ILE A 59 -1.53 -7.67 8.24
N HIS A 60 -2.56 -6.88 7.98
CA HIS A 60 -2.61 -6.03 6.79
C HIS A 60 -1.84 -4.72 6.94
N ASP A 61 -2.10 -4.01 8.03
CA ASP A 61 -1.41 -2.77 8.34
C ASP A 61 -0.13 -3.07 9.13
N VAL A 62 1.01 -2.77 8.51
CA VAL A 62 2.34 -2.96 9.10
C VAL A 62 2.99 -1.63 9.48
N SER A 63 2.19 -0.55 9.59
CA SER A 63 2.71 0.79 9.91
C SER A 63 3.47 0.86 11.23
N ASP A 64 3.02 0.12 12.26
CA ASP A 64 3.65 0.15 13.58
C ASP A 64 4.97 -0.63 13.55
N VAL A 65 4.98 -1.79 12.90
CA VAL A 65 6.20 -2.58 12.64
C VAL A 65 7.22 -1.77 11.83
N LEU A 66 6.78 -1.03 10.81
CA LEU A 66 7.64 -0.16 10.01
C LEU A 66 8.34 0.91 10.86
N LYS A 67 7.64 1.46 11.86
CA LYS A 67 8.18 2.48 12.77
C LYS A 67 9.16 1.85 13.77
N GLU A 68 8.75 0.76 14.40
CA GLU A 68 9.56 0.02 15.38
C GLU A 68 10.87 -0.46 14.77
N GLU A 69 10.83 -0.89 13.50
CA GLU A 69 11.98 -1.46 12.79
C GLU A 69 12.66 -0.46 11.84
N SER A 70 12.39 0.84 12.02
CA SER A 70 12.88 1.91 11.15
C SER A 70 14.40 1.94 11.01
N GLU A 71 15.14 1.60 12.07
CA GLU A 71 16.61 1.55 12.07
C GLU A 71 17.20 0.47 11.16
N LYS A 72 16.41 -0.58 10.84
CA LYS A 72 16.82 -1.67 9.93
C LYS A 72 16.53 -1.34 8.47
N LEU A 73 15.84 -0.24 8.19
CA LEU A 73 15.48 0.16 6.83
C LEU A 73 16.67 0.78 6.10
N PRO A 74 16.66 0.80 4.75
CA PRO A 74 17.61 1.57 3.96
C PRO A 74 17.66 3.03 4.44
N LYS A 75 18.87 3.58 4.60
CA LYS A 75 19.10 4.89 5.22
C LYS A 75 18.33 6.02 4.54
N GLU A 76 18.19 5.98 3.21
CA GLU A 76 17.41 6.96 2.46
C GLU A 76 15.90 6.94 2.77
N LEU A 77 15.36 5.84 3.30
CA LEU A 77 13.93 5.68 3.59
C LEU A 77 13.56 6.00 5.04
N ILE A 78 14.53 6.04 5.96
CA ILE A 78 14.29 6.35 7.39
C ILE A 78 13.51 7.67 7.57
N PRO A 79 13.88 8.79 6.90
CA PRO A 79 13.13 10.04 7.05
C PRO A 79 11.68 9.97 6.53
N MET A 80 11.37 8.98 5.68
CA MET A 80 10.07 8.81 5.04
C MET A 80 9.16 7.83 5.79
N VAL A 81 9.65 7.17 6.86
CA VAL A 81 8.91 6.14 7.61
C VAL A 81 7.59 6.69 8.16
N GLU A 82 7.62 7.86 8.78
CA GLU A 82 6.42 8.48 9.35
C GLU A 82 5.35 8.74 8.28
N GLN A 83 5.77 9.20 7.10
CA GLN A 83 4.88 9.42 5.97
C GLN A 83 4.29 8.12 5.42
N MET A 84 5.12 7.11 5.20
CA MET A 84 4.68 5.79 4.73
C MET A 84 3.69 5.14 5.71
N ALA A 85 3.99 5.22 7.01
CA ALA A 85 3.12 4.72 8.06
C ALA A 85 1.77 5.46 8.12
N ALA A 86 1.78 6.80 7.96
CA ALA A 86 0.56 7.59 7.92
C ALA A 86 -0.35 7.21 6.73
N ILE A 87 0.25 7.00 5.55
CA ILE A 87 -0.48 6.54 4.36
C ILE A 87 -1.12 5.17 4.62
N SER A 88 -0.36 4.20 5.13
CA SER A 88 -0.85 2.85 5.46
C SER A 88 -2.03 2.90 6.46
N LYS A 89 -1.87 3.65 7.56
CA LYS A 89 -2.92 3.78 8.58
C LYS A 89 -4.20 4.41 8.05
N LYS A 90 -4.08 5.47 7.24
CA LYS A 90 -5.23 6.12 6.63
C LYS A 90 -6.00 5.14 5.76
N MET A 91 -5.29 4.45 4.88
CA MET A 91 -5.83 3.48 3.94
C MET A 91 -6.48 2.26 4.62
N ARG A 92 -5.99 1.83 5.79
CA ARG A 92 -6.60 0.72 6.55
C ARG A 92 -8.07 1.01 6.91
N ARG A 93 -8.40 2.23 7.32
CA ARG A 93 -9.76 2.60 7.76
C ARG A 93 -10.80 2.37 6.67
N ASP A 94 -10.38 2.51 5.42
CA ASP A 94 -11.24 2.46 4.24
C ASP A 94 -11.41 1.04 3.68
N ARG A 95 -10.70 0.03 4.23
CA ARG A 95 -10.58 -1.28 3.57
C ARG A 95 -11.87 -2.08 3.50
N GLU A 96 -12.58 -2.18 4.62
CA GLU A 96 -13.82 -2.97 4.69
C GLU A 96 -14.94 -2.25 3.94
N LEU A 97 -15.01 -0.93 4.07
CA LEU A 97 -16.03 -0.10 3.43
C LEU A 97 -15.86 -0.05 1.90
N ALA A 98 -14.63 0.06 1.40
CA ALA A 98 -14.35 0.01 -0.04
C ALA A 98 -14.64 -1.35 -0.68
N PHE A 99 -14.70 -2.42 0.11
CA PHE A 99 -14.93 -3.77 -0.41
C PHE A 99 -16.39 -4.22 -0.26
N TYR A 100 -16.99 -4.03 0.92
CA TYR A 100 -18.32 -4.55 1.23
C TYR A 100 -19.41 -3.49 1.27
N GLY A 101 -19.06 -2.21 1.45
CA GLY A 101 -20.05 -1.17 1.74
C GLY A 101 -20.66 -1.40 3.13
N THR A 102 -21.90 -0.95 3.30
CA THR A 102 -22.75 -1.22 4.46
C THR A 102 -24.14 -1.67 4.00
N GLU A 103 -25.02 -2.06 4.93
CA GLU A 103 -26.42 -2.38 4.60
C GLU A 103 -27.17 -1.20 3.94
N ASP A 104 -26.71 0.03 4.19
CA ASP A 104 -27.35 1.26 3.72
C ASP A 104 -26.63 1.90 2.52
N LEU A 105 -25.44 1.42 2.14
CA LEU A 105 -24.58 2.15 1.22
C LEU A 105 -23.61 1.25 0.45
N THR A 106 -23.62 1.34 -0.88
CA THR A 106 -22.66 0.60 -1.70
C THR A 106 -21.29 1.30 -1.72
N PRO A 107 -20.18 0.57 -1.91
CA PRO A 107 -18.85 1.19 -2.04
C PRO A 107 -18.80 2.27 -3.13
N SER A 108 -19.49 2.04 -4.25
CA SER A 108 -19.57 2.96 -5.38
C SER A 108 -20.30 4.27 -5.07
N GLU A 109 -21.15 4.29 -4.05
CA GLU A 109 -21.85 5.49 -3.58
C GLU A 109 -21.06 6.21 -2.48
N PHE A 110 -20.15 5.52 -1.78
CA PHE A 110 -19.36 6.12 -0.70
C PHE A 110 -18.17 6.94 -1.20
N TYR A 111 -17.43 6.39 -2.16
CA TYR A 111 -16.13 6.92 -2.53
C TYR A 111 -16.25 7.89 -3.70
N GLU A 112 -15.68 9.07 -3.52
CA GLU A 112 -15.62 10.09 -4.55
C GLU A 112 -14.29 10.06 -5.30
N ALA A 113 -14.23 10.80 -6.41
CA ALA A 113 -13.01 10.95 -7.20
C ALA A 113 -11.82 11.49 -6.38
N SER A 114 -12.09 12.31 -5.36
CA SER A 114 -11.11 12.89 -4.43
C SER A 114 -10.46 11.82 -3.55
N ASP A 115 -11.25 10.86 -3.04
CA ASP A 115 -10.77 9.74 -2.25
C ASP A 115 -9.88 8.82 -3.08
N ALA A 116 -10.36 8.44 -4.27
CA ALA A 116 -9.63 7.62 -5.20
C ALA A 116 -8.31 8.29 -5.63
N ARG A 117 -8.31 9.59 -5.90
CA ARG A 117 -7.08 10.35 -6.22
C ARG A 117 -6.09 10.35 -5.06
N THR A 118 -6.58 10.60 -3.85
CA THR A 118 -5.74 10.59 -2.65
C THR A 118 -5.12 9.21 -2.42
N ALA A 119 -5.91 8.14 -2.61
CA ALA A 119 -5.43 6.77 -2.45
C ALA A 119 -4.41 6.39 -3.53
N PHE A 120 -4.68 6.74 -4.79
CA PHE A 120 -3.74 6.55 -5.89
C PHE A 120 -2.41 7.24 -5.58
N GLU A 121 -2.43 8.54 -5.27
CA GLU A 121 -1.21 9.32 -5.02
C GLU A 121 -0.38 8.75 -3.87
N GLY A 122 -1.05 8.33 -2.79
CA GLY A 122 -0.40 7.64 -1.67
C GLY A 122 0.25 6.32 -2.09
N ALA A 123 -0.45 5.48 -2.85
CA ALA A 123 0.08 4.21 -3.35
C ALA A 123 1.27 4.43 -4.30
N ARG A 124 1.16 5.39 -5.23
CA ARG A 124 2.25 5.77 -6.15
C ARG A 124 3.48 6.24 -5.39
N GLN A 125 3.28 7.04 -4.34
CA GLN A 125 4.37 7.56 -3.54
C GLN A 125 5.10 6.42 -2.80
N VAL A 126 4.37 5.58 -2.06
CA VAL A 126 4.95 4.44 -1.33
C VAL A 126 5.66 3.49 -2.29
N TYR A 127 5.03 3.16 -3.43
CA TYR A 127 5.64 2.33 -4.47
C TYR A 127 6.97 2.92 -4.97
N SER A 128 6.99 4.22 -5.29
CA SER A 128 8.19 4.89 -5.80
C SER A 128 9.33 4.87 -4.79
N LEU A 129 9.04 5.11 -3.50
CA LEU A 129 9.99 5.04 -2.41
C LEU A 129 10.57 3.63 -2.27
N CYS A 130 9.71 2.61 -2.20
CA CYS A 130 10.15 1.23 -2.05
C CYS A 130 10.90 0.75 -3.30
N ARG A 131 10.38 0.95 -4.52
CA ARG A 131 10.97 0.45 -5.77
C ARG A 131 12.42 0.90 -5.96
N ASN A 132 12.78 2.09 -5.50
CA ASN A 132 14.13 2.65 -5.62
C ASN A 132 15.19 1.82 -4.91
N VAL A 133 14.85 1.17 -3.79
CA VAL A 133 15.82 0.32 -3.11
C VAL A 133 15.95 -1.03 -3.82
N PHE A 134 14.90 -1.57 -4.46
CA PHE A 134 14.89 -2.86 -5.19
C PHE A 134 15.50 -2.81 -6.60
N LYS A 135 16.34 -1.82 -6.89
CA LYS A 135 17.07 -1.73 -8.17
C LYS A 135 18.31 -2.60 -8.17
#